data_AF-A0A3D5NR40-F1
#
_entry.id   AF-A0A3D5NR40-F1
#
_cell.length_a   1.000
_cell.length_b   1.000
_cell.length_c   1.000
_cell.angle_alpha   90.00
_cell.angle_beta   90.00
_cell.angle_gamma   90.00
#
_symmetry.space_group_name_H-M   'P 1'
#
loop_
_entity.id
_entity.type
_entity.pdbx_description
1 polymer ?
#
loop_
_entity_poly.entity_id
_entity_poly.type
_entity_poly.pdbx_seq_one_letter_code
_entity_poly.pdbx_strand_id
1 'polypeptide(L)'
;MHIKCYELMKIPIFQNIHLVAGESGLDRLVSWVYVLTTPTLEEWVHGGELIFVIQHEDLKKLLKDAVVHQIAGVVVLKNTENESLLDDEMIDFANKEKLPLFEMDYNIKLLDVTKDICSYIIQRQEKVDYLERFFYNLLFSEHMEKKNIDDFILHYGFHSEDLFFISTIHSKDYSKLASIHVLMERYIGDSDVQFLMMNLNSYVMILACTTADTVKKAKTLLKSSFTMLNEQFPGLLLMGIGDTCDSLYDIRNSYTKSMKSIDLCTKERRIVDYGELGFSRLLLSSIDEAELEEYADYILGPVKEHDELHESFFLKTMEVYVLCNGNV
;
A
#
# COMPACT_ATOMS: atom_id res chain seq x y z
N MET A 1 5.06 13.02 -8.36
CA MET A 1 4.27 13.69 -7.31
C MET A 1 3.10 14.40 -7.96
N HIS A 2 1.96 13.72 -8.10
CA HIS A 2 0.81 14.29 -8.79
C HIS A 2 -0.47 13.49 -8.51
N ILE A 3 -1.61 14.17 -8.56
CA ILE A 3 -2.94 13.56 -8.65
C ILE A 3 -3.57 13.94 -9.99
N LYS A 4 -4.54 13.18 -10.51
CA LYS A 4 -5.26 13.62 -11.72
C LYS A 4 -6.34 14.64 -11.35
N CYS A 5 -6.64 15.59 -12.25
CA CYS A 5 -7.66 16.62 -12.01
C CYS A 5 -9.04 16.03 -11.64
N TYR A 6 -9.47 14.91 -12.24
CA TYR A 6 -10.76 14.28 -11.86
C TYR A 6 -10.81 13.83 -10.40
N GLU A 7 -9.65 13.64 -9.76
CA GLU A 7 -9.56 13.17 -8.38
C GLU A 7 -9.81 14.30 -7.39
N LEU A 8 -9.59 15.55 -7.79
CA LEU A 8 -9.99 16.72 -7.02
C LEU A 8 -11.49 16.71 -6.73
N MET A 9 -12.30 16.27 -7.69
CA MET A 9 -13.77 16.18 -7.56
C MET A 9 -14.24 15.17 -6.49
N LYS A 10 -13.35 14.29 -6.03
CA LYS A 10 -13.63 13.36 -4.92
C LYS A 10 -13.46 14.01 -3.54
N ILE A 11 -12.80 15.18 -3.47
CA ILE A 11 -12.56 15.90 -2.22
C ILE A 11 -13.87 16.63 -1.82
N PRO A 12 -14.38 16.43 -0.59
CA PRO A 12 -15.68 17.00 -0.17
C PRO A 12 -15.80 18.50 -0.40
N ILE A 13 -14.76 19.29 -0.10
CA ILE A 13 -14.79 20.74 -0.27
C ILE A 13 -14.77 21.18 -1.74
N PHE A 14 -14.24 20.33 -2.62
CA PHE A 14 -14.19 20.56 -4.06
C PHE A 14 -15.52 20.26 -4.76
N GLN A 15 -16.50 19.63 -4.07
CA GLN A 15 -17.84 19.43 -4.64
C GLN A 15 -18.59 20.75 -4.88
N ASN A 16 -18.20 21.80 -4.17
CA ASN A 16 -18.72 23.16 -4.35
C ASN A 16 -17.90 23.97 -5.39
N ILE A 17 -17.01 23.30 -6.11
CA ILE A 17 -16.25 23.85 -7.22
C ILE A 17 -16.72 23.14 -8.49
N HIS A 18 -17.23 23.90 -9.43
CA HIS A 18 -17.89 23.35 -10.61
C HIS A 18 -16.97 23.42 -11.82
N LEU A 19 -16.86 22.31 -12.54
CA LEU A 19 -16.19 22.29 -13.84
C LEU A 19 -17.07 23.00 -14.88
N VAL A 20 -16.55 24.03 -15.54
CA VAL A 20 -17.27 24.82 -16.54
C VAL A 20 -16.79 24.50 -17.96
N ALA A 21 -15.51 24.14 -18.12
CA ALA A 21 -14.94 23.80 -19.42
C ALA A 21 -13.73 22.86 -19.31
N GLY A 22 -13.31 22.27 -20.43
CA GLY A 22 -12.08 21.49 -20.53
C GLY A 22 -12.15 20.10 -19.91
N GLU A 23 -13.34 19.49 -19.88
CA GLU A 23 -13.58 18.14 -19.33
C GLU A 23 -12.65 17.07 -19.90
N SER A 24 -12.31 17.16 -21.19
CA SER A 24 -11.36 16.27 -21.85
C SER A 24 -9.91 16.37 -21.32
N GLY A 25 -9.62 17.35 -20.45
CA GLY A 25 -8.34 17.57 -19.80
C GLY A 25 -8.24 17.04 -18.37
N LEU A 26 -9.27 16.39 -17.84
CA LEU A 26 -9.30 15.97 -16.43
C LEU A 26 -8.26 14.89 -16.04
N ASP A 27 -7.57 14.30 -17.01
CA ASP A 27 -6.43 13.41 -16.78
C ASP A 27 -5.10 14.14 -16.51
N ARG A 28 -5.08 15.48 -16.61
CA ARG A 28 -3.89 16.29 -16.29
C ARG A 28 -3.44 16.09 -14.85
N LEU A 29 -2.13 16.18 -14.67
CA LEU A 29 -1.44 15.91 -13.41
C LEU A 29 -1.31 17.19 -12.59
N VAL A 30 -1.94 17.21 -11.43
CA VAL A 30 -1.89 18.28 -10.43
C VAL A 30 -0.80 17.97 -9.41
N SER A 31 0.26 18.77 -9.40
CA SER A 31 1.40 18.64 -8.49
C SER A 31 1.26 19.48 -7.23
N TRP A 32 0.64 20.66 -7.34
CA TRP A 32 0.49 21.62 -6.24
C TRP A 32 -0.65 22.61 -6.51
N VAL A 33 -0.99 23.41 -5.49
CA VAL A 33 -1.97 24.50 -5.60
C VAL A 33 -1.27 25.85 -5.50
N TYR A 34 -1.58 26.76 -6.43
CA TYR A 34 -1.03 28.11 -6.42
C TYR A 34 -2.16 29.14 -6.44
N VAL A 35 -2.11 30.11 -5.52
CA VAL A 35 -3.05 31.24 -5.51
C VAL A 35 -2.38 32.39 -6.22
N LEU A 36 -2.91 32.77 -7.38
CA LEU A 36 -2.35 33.83 -8.18
C LEU A 36 -2.59 35.19 -7.52
N THR A 37 -1.51 35.78 -7.01
CA THR A 37 -1.48 37.17 -6.51
C THR A 37 -0.52 38.04 -7.31
N THR A 38 0.11 37.47 -8.35
CA THR A 38 1.13 38.12 -9.18
C THR A 38 0.54 38.53 -10.54
N PRO A 39 1.14 39.52 -11.24
CA PRO A 39 0.62 39.98 -12.53
C PRO A 39 0.82 39.00 -13.69
N THR A 40 1.76 38.06 -13.57
CA THR A 40 2.13 37.09 -14.63
C THR A 40 2.52 35.73 -14.05
N LEU A 41 2.42 34.70 -14.88
CA LEU A 41 2.78 33.31 -14.53
C LEU A 41 4.26 32.96 -14.77
N GLU A 42 4.94 33.63 -15.71
CA GLU A 42 6.25 33.22 -16.28
C GLU A 42 7.36 32.91 -15.27
N GLU A 43 7.36 33.57 -14.10
CA GLU A 43 8.42 33.39 -13.09
C GLU A 43 7.98 32.59 -11.85
N TRP A 44 6.70 32.18 -11.78
CA TRP A 44 6.09 31.72 -10.53
C TRP A 44 5.52 30.29 -10.59
N VAL A 45 5.56 29.65 -11.77
CA VAL A 45 5.02 28.30 -11.98
C VAL A 45 6.02 27.40 -12.69
N HIS A 46 5.98 26.11 -12.37
CA HIS A 46 6.83 25.08 -12.95
C HIS A 46 6.07 24.14 -13.89
N GLY A 47 4.74 24.23 -13.92
CA GLY A 47 3.86 23.36 -14.69
C GLY A 47 3.24 22.27 -13.82
N GLY A 48 1.99 21.92 -14.12
CA GLY A 48 1.21 20.96 -13.34
C GLY A 48 0.52 21.55 -12.10
N GLU A 49 0.61 22.85 -11.85
CA GLU A 49 -0.13 23.48 -10.74
C GLU A 49 -1.64 23.58 -11.05
N LEU A 50 -2.45 23.58 -9.99
CA LEU A 50 -3.83 24.06 -10.03
C LEU A 50 -3.85 25.52 -9.55
N ILE A 51 -4.20 26.44 -10.44
CA ILE A 51 -4.15 27.87 -10.16
C ILE A 51 -5.50 28.38 -9.69
N PHE A 52 -5.54 29.06 -8.55
CA PHE A 52 -6.69 29.83 -8.08
C PHE A 52 -6.52 31.30 -8.45
N VAL A 53 -7.55 31.87 -9.07
CA VAL A 53 -7.55 33.25 -9.57
C VAL A 53 -8.58 34.06 -8.81
N ILE A 54 -8.10 35.10 -8.11
CA ILE A 54 -8.94 36.06 -7.39
C ILE A 54 -8.85 37.39 -8.13
N GLN A 55 -9.91 37.78 -8.82
CA GLN A 55 -10.04 39.09 -9.50
C GLN A 55 -8.78 39.50 -10.29
N HIS A 56 -8.66 38.99 -11.52
CA HIS A 56 -7.54 39.31 -12.42
C HIS A 56 -8.00 40.22 -13.56
N GLU A 57 -7.22 41.27 -13.87
CA GLU A 57 -7.59 42.28 -14.87
C GLU A 57 -7.73 41.71 -16.28
N ASP A 58 -6.91 40.71 -16.64
CA ASP A 58 -6.94 40.06 -17.96
C ASP A 58 -6.96 38.53 -17.83
N LEU A 59 -8.16 37.99 -17.59
CA LEU A 59 -8.35 36.55 -17.45
C LEU A 59 -8.11 35.80 -18.78
N LYS A 60 -8.39 36.43 -19.93
CA LYS A 60 -8.18 35.81 -21.25
C LYS A 60 -6.70 35.56 -21.52
N LYS A 61 -5.85 36.54 -21.22
CA LYS A 61 -4.40 36.37 -21.32
C LYS A 61 -3.91 35.30 -20.34
N LEU A 62 -4.40 35.32 -19.10
CA LEU A 62 -4.02 34.32 -18.10
C LEU A 62 -4.30 32.88 -18.55
N LEU A 63 -5.47 32.62 -19.15
CA LEU A 63 -5.80 31.29 -19.66
C LEU A 63 -4.85 30.85 -20.78
N LYS A 64 -4.42 31.77 -21.65
CA LYS A 64 -3.41 31.47 -22.69
C LYS A 64 -2.07 31.15 -22.05
N ASP A 65 -1.65 31.95 -21.08
CA ASP A 65 -0.38 31.75 -20.36
C ASP A 65 -0.41 30.40 -19.60
N ALA A 66 -1.55 30.02 -19.02
CA ALA A 66 -1.73 28.74 -18.34
C ALA A 66 -1.52 27.54 -19.28
N VAL A 67 -2.00 27.63 -20.53
CA VAL A 67 -1.75 26.58 -21.54
C VAL A 67 -0.27 26.52 -21.91
N VAL A 68 0.38 27.67 -22.13
CA VAL A 68 1.81 27.76 -22.46
C VAL A 68 2.68 27.14 -21.37
N HIS A 69 2.35 27.40 -20.10
CA HIS A 69 3.08 26.90 -18.94
C HIS A 69 2.63 25.51 -18.46
N GLN A 70 1.78 24.82 -19.22
CA GLN A 70 1.32 23.46 -18.90
C GLN A 70 0.65 23.33 -17.52
N ILE A 71 -0.15 24.33 -17.17
CA ILE A 71 -0.94 24.34 -15.93
C ILE A 71 -2.00 23.22 -15.99
N ALA A 72 -2.17 22.54 -14.85
CA ALA A 72 -3.06 21.38 -14.76
C ALA A 72 -4.54 21.78 -14.83
N GLY A 73 -4.89 22.91 -14.23
CA GLY A 73 -6.23 23.50 -14.28
C GLY A 73 -6.28 24.88 -13.64
N VAL A 74 -7.36 25.61 -13.91
CA VAL A 74 -7.60 26.96 -13.39
C VAL A 74 -8.93 27.00 -12.65
N VAL A 75 -8.93 27.58 -11.46
CA VAL A 75 -10.12 27.82 -10.63
C VAL A 75 -10.34 29.32 -10.54
N VAL A 76 -11.47 29.80 -11.06
CA VAL A 76 -11.83 31.22 -11.04
C VAL A 76 -12.84 31.46 -9.92
N LEU A 77 -12.51 32.39 -9.03
CA LEU A 77 -13.42 32.82 -7.98
C LEU A 77 -14.49 33.75 -8.58
N LYS A 78 -15.76 33.43 -8.34
CA LYS A 78 -16.88 34.30 -8.73
C LYS A 78 -16.82 35.64 -8.00
N ASN A 79 -17.56 36.63 -8.51
CA ASN A 79 -17.62 37.94 -7.88
C ASN A 79 -18.36 37.89 -6.51
N THR A 80 -18.41 39.01 -5.80
CA THR A 80 -19.08 39.11 -4.48
C THR A 80 -20.59 38.84 -4.54
N GLU A 81 -21.19 38.89 -5.74
CA GLU A 81 -22.60 38.58 -6.00
C GLU A 81 -22.79 37.13 -6.51
N ASN A 82 -21.72 36.31 -6.49
CA ASN A 82 -21.66 34.95 -7.03
C ASN A 82 -22.01 34.83 -8.52
N GLU A 83 -21.73 35.86 -9.31
CA GLU A 83 -21.81 35.80 -10.77
C GLU A 83 -20.50 35.30 -11.37
N SER A 84 -20.63 34.58 -12.48
CA SER A 84 -19.52 34.10 -13.29
C SER A 84 -18.74 35.28 -13.87
N LEU A 85 -17.41 35.18 -13.82
CA LEU A 85 -16.49 36.11 -14.49
C LEU A 85 -16.04 35.58 -15.86
N LEU A 86 -16.52 34.41 -16.26
CA LEU A 86 -16.16 33.72 -17.48
C LEU A 86 -17.16 34.06 -18.59
N ASP A 87 -16.66 34.41 -19.77
CA ASP A 87 -17.48 34.57 -20.97
C ASP A 87 -17.42 33.31 -21.87
N ASP A 88 -18.32 33.24 -22.85
CA ASP A 88 -18.40 32.10 -23.77
C ASP A 88 -17.09 31.88 -24.55
N GLU A 89 -16.37 32.96 -24.88
CA GLU A 89 -15.08 32.88 -25.57
C GLU A 89 -14.01 32.18 -24.73
N MET A 90 -13.96 32.45 -23.42
CA MET A 90 -13.05 31.76 -22.48
C MET A 90 -13.40 30.28 -22.33
N ILE A 91 -14.70 29.95 -22.29
CA ILE A 91 -15.18 28.57 -22.18
C ILE A 91 -14.81 27.79 -23.45
N ASP A 92 -15.06 28.34 -24.63
CA ASP A 92 -14.70 27.73 -25.91
C ASP A 92 -13.19 27.54 -26.04
N PHE A 93 -12.41 28.52 -25.59
CA PHE A 93 -10.95 28.43 -25.56
C PHE A 93 -10.47 27.27 -24.65
N ALA A 94 -10.99 27.20 -23.43
CA ALA A 94 -10.62 26.15 -22.48
C ALA A 94 -11.01 24.74 -22.97
N ASN A 95 -12.18 24.60 -23.61
CA ASN A 95 -12.60 23.36 -24.26
C ASN A 95 -11.66 22.95 -25.39
N LYS A 96 -11.30 23.90 -26.27
CA LYS A 96 -10.40 23.66 -27.40
C LYS A 96 -9.00 23.21 -26.93
N GLU A 97 -8.44 23.90 -25.96
CA GLU A 97 -7.11 23.61 -25.42
C GLU A 97 -7.12 22.51 -24.34
N LYS A 98 -8.29 21.90 -24.09
CA LYS A 98 -8.52 20.87 -23.08
C LYS A 98 -8.02 21.29 -21.68
N LEU A 99 -8.15 22.56 -21.32
CA LEU A 99 -7.74 23.11 -20.03
C LEU A 99 -8.90 23.02 -19.04
N PRO A 100 -8.83 22.17 -17.99
CA PRO A 100 -9.85 22.13 -16.96
C PRO A 100 -10.02 23.51 -16.34
N LEU A 101 -11.22 24.08 -16.53
CA LEU A 101 -11.60 25.38 -16.03
C LEU A 101 -12.75 25.21 -15.05
N PHE A 102 -12.51 25.63 -13.83
CA PHE A 102 -13.42 25.50 -12.72
C PHE A 102 -13.88 26.86 -12.23
N GLU A 103 -15.07 26.91 -11.66
CA GLU A 103 -15.60 28.05 -10.93
C GLU A 103 -15.85 27.70 -9.46
N MET A 104 -15.53 28.67 -8.61
CA MET A 104 -15.70 28.58 -7.16
C MET A 104 -16.56 29.73 -6.66
N ASP A 105 -17.56 29.41 -5.85
CA ASP A 105 -18.42 30.42 -5.22
C ASP A 105 -17.65 31.24 -4.16
N TYR A 106 -18.00 32.52 -4.01
CA TYR A 106 -17.31 33.48 -3.14
C TYR A 106 -17.46 33.15 -1.64
N ASN A 107 -18.49 32.39 -1.26
CA ASN A 107 -18.75 31.99 0.11
C ASN A 107 -17.78 30.90 0.63
N ILE A 108 -17.01 30.27 -0.26
CA ILE A 108 -16.05 29.23 0.12
C ILE A 108 -14.72 29.90 0.46
N LYS A 109 -14.15 29.55 1.61
CA LYS A 109 -12.85 30.08 2.03
C LYS A 109 -11.73 29.41 1.25
N LEU A 110 -11.00 30.22 0.47
CA LEU A 110 -9.87 29.77 -0.32
C LEU A 110 -8.77 29.09 0.51
N LEU A 111 -8.57 29.53 1.76
CA LEU A 111 -7.65 28.88 2.69
C LEU A 111 -8.05 27.43 2.99
N ASP A 112 -9.34 27.17 3.20
CA ASP A 112 -9.82 25.83 3.54
C ASP A 112 -9.69 24.90 2.33
N VAL A 113 -10.06 25.39 1.14
CA VAL A 113 -9.93 24.64 -0.13
C VAL A 113 -8.47 24.34 -0.45
N THR A 114 -7.60 25.34 -0.42
CA THR A 114 -6.18 25.15 -0.75
C THR A 114 -5.52 24.22 0.27
N LYS A 115 -5.83 24.34 1.56
CA LYS A 115 -5.34 23.43 2.60
C LYS A 115 -5.80 22.00 2.37
N ASP A 116 -7.06 21.76 2.07
CA ASP A 116 -7.60 20.42 1.85
C ASP A 116 -7.02 19.77 0.59
N ILE A 117 -6.89 20.51 -0.51
CA ILE A 117 -6.27 20.00 -1.74
C ILE A 117 -4.78 19.70 -1.51
N CYS A 118 -4.02 20.62 -0.89
CA CYS A 118 -2.62 20.38 -0.57
C CYS A 118 -2.47 19.17 0.38
N SER A 119 -3.31 19.08 1.41
CA SER A 119 -3.32 17.94 2.33
C SER A 119 -3.66 16.63 1.60
N TYR A 120 -4.60 16.65 0.67
CA TYR A 120 -4.94 15.49 -0.15
C TYR A 120 -3.79 15.07 -1.08
N ILE A 121 -3.15 16.05 -1.73
CA ILE A 121 -1.97 15.85 -2.57
C ILE A 121 -0.83 15.24 -1.74
N ILE A 122 -0.57 15.76 -0.54
CA ILE A 122 0.47 15.28 0.40
C ILE A 122 0.11 13.91 0.97
N GLN A 123 -1.10 13.68 1.48
CA GLN A 123 -1.51 12.37 2.03
C GLN A 123 -1.42 11.25 1.01
N ARG A 124 -1.75 11.55 -0.26
CA ARG A 124 -1.60 10.58 -1.34
C ARG A 124 -0.12 10.29 -1.65
N GLN A 125 0.78 11.24 -1.39
CA GLN A 125 2.23 11.01 -1.44
C GLN A 125 2.69 10.17 -0.25
N GLU A 126 2.26 10.51 0.97
CA GLU A 126 2.63 9.80 2.20
C GLU A 126 2.29 8.31 2.12
N LYS A 127 1.11 7.92 1.59
CA LYS A 127 0.76 6.49 1.45
C LYS A 127 1.77 5.67 0.64
N VAL A 128 2.33 6.22 -0.43
CA VAL A 128 3.31 5.53 -1.28
C VAL A 128 4.70 5.56 -0.65
N ASP A 129 5.09 6.70 -0.07
CA ASP A 129 6.41 6.87 0.57
C ASP A 129 6.58 6.05 1.86
N TYR A 130 5.53 5.90 2.70
CA TYR A 130 5.62 5.13 3.94
C TYR A 130 5.68 3.63 3.68
N LEU A 131 4.96 3.11 2.69
CA LEU A 131 4.99 1.69 2.36
C LEU A 131 6.34 1.27 1.78
N GLU A 132 6.82 2.03 0.78
CA GLU A 132 8.14 1.78 0.20
C GLU A 132 9.24 1.94 1.24
N ARG A 133 9.19 2.97 2.10
CA ARG A 133 10.16 3.15 3.19
C ARG A 133 10.08 2.05 4.23
N PHE A 134 8.88 1.60 4.61
CA PHE A 134 8.69 0.50 5.55
C PHE A 134 9.32 -0.79 5.02
N PHE A 135 8.98 -1.18 3.79
CA PHE A 135 9.55 -2.38 3.19
C PHE A 135 11.05 -2.22 2.88
N TYR A 136 11.51 -1.05 2.43
CA TYR A 136 12.94 -0.78 2.26
C TYR A 136 13.69 -0.99 3.57
N ASN A 137 13.18 -0.43 4.67
CA ASN A 137 13.75 -0.65 5.98
C ASN A 137 13.68 -2.14 6.36
N LEU A 138 12.53 -2.80 6.17
CA LEU A 138 12.34 -4.23 6.45
C LEU A 138 13.41 -5.10 5.77
N LEU A 139 13.79 -4.75 4.54
CA LEU A 139 14.71 -5.51 3.70
C LEU A 139 16.18 -5.18 3.94
N PHE A 140 16.50 -3.89 4.09
CA PHE A 140 17.86 -3.39 3.91
C PHE A 140 18.43 -2.69 5.14
N SER A 141 17.61 -2.30 6.13
CA SER A 141 18.18 -1.70 7.34
C SER A 141 18.78 -2.77 8.24
N GLU A 142 19.88 -2.50 8.93
CA GLU A 142 20.40 -3.42 9.96
C GLU A 142 19.44 -3.48 11.16
N HIS A 143 18.77 -2.37 11.45
CA HIS A 143 17.82 -2.22 12.55
C HIS A 143 16.60 -1.42 12.07
N MET A 144 15.41 -1.83 12.49
CA MET A 144 14.20 -1.04 12.28
C MET A 144 14.10 0.00 13.40
N GLU A 145 14.20 1.29 13.06
CA GLU A 145 13.98 2.34 14.06
C GLU A 145 12.54 2.31 14.55
N LYS A 146 12.36 2.34 15.88
CA LYS A 146 11.06 2.27 16.54
C LYS A 146 10.06 3.29 15.98
N LYS A 147 10.53 4.52 15.81
CA LYS A 147 9.75 5.63 15.26
C LYS A 147 9.21 5.35 13.85
N ASN A 148 9.99 4.72 12.96
CA ASN A 148 9.52 4.43 11.60
C ASN A 148 8.40 3.37 11.59
N ILE A 149 8.45 2.40 12.51
CA ILE A 149 7.39 1.41 12.70
C ILE A 149 6.16 2.06 13.32
N ASP A 150 6.34 2.89 14.35
CA ASP A 150 5.24 3.61 15.00
C ASP A 150 4.51 4.55 14.02
N ASP A 151 5.26 5.30 13.20
CA ASP A 151 4.70 6.15 12.15
C ASP A 151 3.91 5.31 11.11
N PHE A 152 4.43 4.13 10.74
CA PHE A 152 3.74 3.20 9.84
C PHE A 152 2.45 2.64 10.44
N ILE A 153 2.48 2.24 11.71
CA ILE A 153 1.31 1.77 12.48
C ILE A 153 0.23 2.85 12.52
N LEU A 154 0.61 4.07 12.89
CA LEU A 154 -0.31 5.20 13.01
C LEU A 154 -0.93 5.55 11.65
N HIS A 155 -0.14 5.53 10.58
CA HIS A 155 -0.58 5.87 9.23
C HIS A 155 -1.58 4.85 8.66
N TYR A 156 -1.33 3.55 8.88
CA TYR A 156 -2.18 2.47 8.36
C TYR A 156 -3.31 2.04 9.30
N GLY A 157 -3.32 2.56 10.54
CA GLY A 157 -4.38 2.36 11.52
C GLY A 157 -4.32 1.03 12.26
N PHE A 158 -3.12 0.45 12.44
CA PHE A 158 -2.97 -0.83 13.14
C PHE A 158 -3.12 -0.70 14.66
N HIS A 159 -3.58 -1.77 15.28
CA HIS A 159 -3.87 -1.89 16.70
C HIS A 159 -2.94 -2.88 17.39
N SER A 160 -2.86 -2.83 18.72
CA SER A 160 -1.98 -3.70 19.51
C SER A 160 -2.38 -5.18 19.51
N GLU A 161 -3.61 -5.49 19.10
CA GLU A 161 -4.13 -6.86 19.00
C GLU A 161 -3.96 -7.46 17.60
N ASP A 162 -3.42 -6.68 16.66
CA ASP A 162 -3.22 -7.12 15.29
C ASP A 162 -2.06 -8.12 15.22
N LEU A 163 -2.32 -9.18 14.47
CA LEU A 163 -1.36 -10.16 14.04
C LEU A 163 -0.93 -9.85 12.61
N PHE A 164 0.34 -10.10 12.32
CA PHE A 164 0.95 -9.80 11.04
C PHE A 164 1.66 -11.02 10.48
N PHE A 165 1.68 -11.15 9.16
CA PHE A 165 2.59 -12.06 8.49
C PHE A 165 2.91 -11.56 7.07
N ILE A 166 4.06 -11.99 6.55
CA ILE A 166 4.47 -11.73 5.18
C ILE A 166 4.22 -12.96 4.31
N SER A 167 3.58 -12.74 3.16
CA SER A 167 3.62 -13.69 2.04
C SER A 167 4.39 -13.08 0.88
N THR A 168 5.22 -13.89 0.25
CA THR A 168 6.05 -13.46 -0.88
C THR A 168 5.78 -14.34 -2.08
N ILE A 169 5.51 -13.73 -3.23
CA ILE A 169 5.37 -14.40 -4.52
C ILE A 169 6.61 -14.10 -5.35
N HIS A 170 7.36 -15.14 -5.71
CA HIS A 170 8.45 -15.05 -6.67
C HIS A 170 7.95 -15.34 -8.09
N SER A 171 8.28 -14.47 -9.04
CA SER A 171 8.08 -14.71 -10.47
C SER A 171 9.40 -14.97 -11.17
N LYS A 172 9.47 -16.08 -11.93
CA LYS A 172 10.60 -16.34 -12.84
C LYS A 172 10.65 -15.39 -14.04
N ASP A 173 9.57 -14.67 -14.31
CA ASP A 173 9.47 -13.67 -15.37
C ASP A 173 9.14 -12.29 -14.75
N TYR A 174 10.16 -11.44 -14.65
CA TYR A 174 10.05 -10.09 -14.09
C TYR A 174 9.04 -9.22 -14.85
N SER A 175 8.87 -9.44 -16.16
CA SER A 175 7.97 -8.63 -17.00
C SER A 175 6.49 -8.79 -16.61
N LYS A 176 6.15 -9.85 -15.88
CA LYS A 176 4.78 -10.15 -15.45
C LYS A 176 4.42 -9.61 -14.08
N LEU A 177 5.37 -9.04 -13.33
CA LEU A 177 5.14 -8.63 -11.94
C LEU A 177 4.02 -7.60 -11.79
N ALA A 178 3.99 -6.58 -12.64
CA ALA A 178 2.92 -5.58 -12.59
C ALA A 178 1.53 -6.22 -12.79
N SER A 179 1.42 -7.17 -13.73
CA SER A 179 0.18 -7.90 -13.97
C SER A 179 -0.19 -8.82 -12.79
N ILE A 180 0.79 -9.51 -12.21
CA ILE A 180 0.61 -10.39 -11.05
C ILE A 180 0.12 -9.56 -9.85
N HIS A 181 0.73 -8.41 -9.59
CA HIS A 181 0.37 -7.49 -8.52
C HIS A 181 -1.11 -7.06 -8.64
N VAL A 182 -1.49 -6.52 -9.81
CA VAL A 182 -2.86 -6.06 -10.08
C VAL A 182 -3.90 -7.18 -9.99
N LEU A 183 -3.54 -8.41 -10.37
CA LEU A 183 -4.42 -9.56 -10.23
C LEU A 183 -4.57 -10.01 -8.78
N MET A 184 -3.48 -10.07 -8.01
CA MET A 184 -3.55 -10.39 -6.58
C MET A 184 -4.36 -9.40 -5.80
N GLU A 185 -4.09 -8.10 -5.99
CA GLU A 185 -4.81 -7.03 -5.32
C GLU A 185 -6.33 -7.14 -5.56
N ARG A 186 -6.72 -7.50 -6.79
CA ARG A 186 -8.12 -7.76 -7.14
C ARG A 186 -8.70 -9.00 -6.46
N TYR A 187 -7.92 -10.09 -6.34
CA TYR A 187 -8.40 -11.33 -5.73
C TYR A 187 -8.58 -11.23 -4.22
N ILE A 188 -7.78 -10.38 -3.55
CA ILE A 188 -7.81 -10.21 -2.10
C ILE A 188 -8.59 -8.97 -1.63
N GLY A 189 -8.89 -8.04 -2.54
CA GLY A 189 -9.44 -6.71 -2.21
C GLY A 189 -10.85 -6.69 -1.63
N ASP A 190 -11.67 -7.73 -1.87
CA ASP A 190 -13.05 -7.84 -1.34
C ASP A 190 -13.12 -8.55 0.03
N SER A 191 -11.99 -8.66 0.74
CA SER A 191 -11.93 -9.34 2.03
C SER A 191 -12.03 -8.39 3.24
N ASP A 192 -12.36 -8.97 4.40
CA ASP A 192 -12.32 -8.32 5.72
C ASP A 192 -10.89 -8.18 6.28
N VAL A 193 -9.87 -8.53 5.49
CA VAL A 193 -8.46 -8.54 5.88
C VAL A 193 -7.72 -7.45 5.12
N GLN A 194 -6.93 -6.66 5.84
CA GLN A 194 -6.12 -5.62 5.20
C GLN A 194 -4.81 -6.22 4.68
N PHE A 195 -4.59 -6.09 3.37
CA PHE A 195 -3.35 -6.48 2.71
C PHE A 195 -2.64 -5.25 2.14
N LEU A 196 -1.33 -5.14 2.39
CA LEU A 196 -0.46 -4.13 1.79
C LEU A 196 0.57 -4.82 0.89
N MET A 197 0.72 -4.34 -0.33
CA MET A 197 1.52 -5.02 -1.36
C MET A 197 2.64 -4.13 -1.90
N MET A 198 3.82 -4.72 -2.13
CA MET A 198 4.94 -4.03 -2.79
C MET A 198 5.66 -4.95 -3.77
N ASN A 199 6.09 -4.40 -4.89
CA ASN A 199 6.96 -5.10 -5.83
C ASN A 199 8.43 -4.80 -5.50
N LEU A 200 9.26 -5.83 -5.44
CA LEU A 200 10.70 -5.70 -5.27
C LEU A 200 11.43 -6.74 -6.11
N ASN A 201 12.26 -6.31 -7.05
CA ASN A 201 12.99 -7.21 -7.94
C ASN A 201 12.03 -8.26 -8.54
N SER A 202 12.34 -9.56 -8.48
CA SER A 202 11.48 -10.63 -8.99
C SER A 202 10.29 -11.02 -8.08
N TYR A 203 9.97 -10.21 -7.07
CA TYR A 203 9.02 -10.55 -6.01
C TYR A 203 7.85 -9.58 -5.88
N VAL A 204 6.69 -10.13 -5.52
CA VAL A 204 5.56 -9.40 -4.95
C VAL A 204 5.48 -9.78 -3.48
N MET A 205 5.70 -8.82 -2.59
CA MET A 205 5.55 -9.00 -1.16
C MET A 205 4.19 -8.51 -0.70
N ILE A 206 3.60 -9.23 0.24
CA ILE A 206 2.27 -8.99 0.76
C ILE A 206 2.36 -9.03 2.28
N LEU A 207 2.13 -7.90 2.92
CA LEU A 207 1.90 -7.79 4.36
C LEU A 207 0.41 -7.97 4.63
N ALA A 208 0.07 -9.00 5.39
CA ALA A 208 -1.28 -9.21 5.89
C ALA A 208 -1.37 -8.67 7.33
N CYS A 209 -2.38 -7.83 7.58
CA CYS A 209 -2.79 -7.41 8.92
C CYS A 209 -4.12 -8.08 9.24
N THR A 210 -4.16 -8.78 10.37
CA THR A 210 -5.22 -9.72 10.70
C THR A 210 -5.44 -9.76 12.21
N THR A 211 -6.54 -10.31 12.66
CA THR A 211 -6.76 -10.70 14.06
C THR A 211 -6.55 -12.21 14.25
N ALA A 212 -6.62 -12.70 15.48
CA ALA A 212 -6.60 -14.14 15.78
C ALA A 212 -7.70 -14.93 15.04
N ASP A 213 -8.87 -14.33 14.84
CA ASP A 213 -10.01 -14.98 14.18
C ASP A 213 -9.87 -15.02 12.65
N THR A 214 -9.17 -14.05 12.07
CA THR A 214 -9.06 -13.90 10.61
C THR A 214 -7.78 -14.51 10.02
N VAL A 215 -6.75 -14.81 10.83
CA VAL A 215 -5.42 -15.20 10.30
C VAL A 215 -5.48 -16.45 9.43
N LYS A 216 -6.27 -17.44 9.83
CA LYS A 216 -6.46 -18.67 9.06
C LYS A 216 -7.22 -18.41 7.76
N LYS A 217 -8.21 -17.50 7.78
CA LYS A 217 -8.95 -17.09 6.59
C LYS A 217 -8.04 -16.33 5.62
N ALA A 218 -7.23 -15.40 6.12
CA ALA A 218 -6.25 -14.63 5.34
C ALA A 218 -5.26 -15.55 4.61
N LYS A 219 -4.66 -16.52 5.32
CA LYS A 219 -3.76 -17.51 4.71
C LYS A 219 -4.47 -18.36 3.66
N THR A 220 -5.71 -18.77 3.92
CA THR A 220 -6.51 -19.55 2.95
C THR A 220 -6.80 -18.73 1.68
N LEU A 221 -7.18 -17.47 1.85
CA LEU A 221 -7.46 -16.55 0.75
C LEU A 221 -6.22 -16.30 -0.12
N LEU A 222 -5.05 -16.09 0.49
CA LEU A 222 -3.79 -15.93 -0.26
C LEU A 222 -3.45 -17.20 -1.04
N LYS A 223 -3.59 -18.38 -0.42
CA LYS A 223 -3.35 -19.67 -1.08
C LYS A 223 -4.28 -19.87 -2.28
N SER A 224 -5.59 -19.60 -2.14
CA SER A 224 -6.54 -19.73 -3.26
C SER A 224 -6.30 -18.70 -4.36
N SER A 225 -5.98 -17.45 -3.99
CA SER A 225 -5.67 -16.38 -4.94
C SER A 225 -4.42 -16.70 -5.75
N PHE A 226 -3.40 -17.28 -5.10
CA PHE A 226 -2.22 -17.77 -5.80
C PHE A 226 -2.53 -18.93 -6.75
N THR A 227 -3.40 -19.87 -6.38
CA THR A 227 -3.82 -20.93 -7.29
C THR A 227 -4.42 -20.35 -8.57
N MET A 228 -5.29 -19.34 -8.46
CA MET A 228 -5.86 -18.65 -9.61
C MET A 228 -4.80 -17.92 -10.46
N LEU A 229 -3.82 -17.27 -9.82
CA LEU A 229 -2.69 -16.69 -10.55
C LEU A 229 -1.88 -17.76 -11.30
N ASN A 230 -1.59 -18.87 -10.64
CA ASN A 230 -0.75 -19.92 -11.20
C ASN A 230 -1.42 -20.63 -12.39
N GLU A 231 -2.76 -20.61 -12.49
CA GLU A 231 -3.48 -21.00 -13.70
C GLU A 231 -3.24 -20.04 -14.87
N GLN A 232 -3.13 -18.74 -14.62
CA GLN A 232 -2.82 -17.73 -15.64
C GLN A 232 -1.34 -17.67 -15.99
N PHE A 233 -0.45 -18.03 -15.06
CA PHE A 233 1.01 -18.04 -15.23
C PHE A 233 1.63 -19.40 -14.87
N PRO A 234 1.30 -20.48 -15.61
CA PRO A 234 1.69 -21.84 -15.23
C PRO A 234 3.21 -22.00 -15.14
N GLY A 235 3.68 -22.52 -14.00
CA GLY A 235 5.09 -22.88 -13.82
C GLY A 235 6.03 -21.71 -13.52
N LEU A 236 5.54 -20.47 -13.54
CA LEU A 236 6.34 -19.25 -13.35
C LEU A 236 6.39 -18.77 -11.89
N LEU A 237 5.38 -19.08 -11.09
CA LEU A 237 5.18 -18.46 -9.78
C LEU A 237 5.48 -19.41 -8.63
N LEU A 238 6.12 -18.95 -7.56
CA LEU A 238 6.27 -19.66 -6.30
C LEU A 238 5.78 -18.75 -5.18
N MET A 239 5.15 -19.30 -4.15
CA MET A 239 4.70 -18.54 -2.99
C MET A 239 5.28 -19.11 -1.70
N GLY A 240 5.87 -18.24 -0.89
CA GLY A 240 6.22 -18.51 0.49
C GLY A 240 5.32 -17.71 1.43
N ILE A 241 4.96 -18.28 2.57
CA ILE A 241 4.23 -17.60 3.64
C ILE A 241 5.04 -17.74 4.93
N GLY A 242 5.29 -16.63 5.62
CA GLY A 242 5.99 -16.61 6.89
C GLY A 242 5.13 -17.06 8.08
N ASP A 243 5.76 -17.14 9.25
CA ASP A 243 5.05 -17.28 10.52
C ASP A 243 4.29 -15.99 10.87
N THR A 244 3.28 -16.15 11.71
CA THR A 244 2.51 -15.03 12.26
C THR A 244 3.24 -14.43 13.45
N CYS A 245 3.31 -13.11 13.52
CA CYS A 245 3.83 -12.35 14.65
C CYS A 245 2.72 -11.44 15.21
N ASP A 246 2.83 -11.09 16.49
CA ASP A 246 1.92 -10.21 17.23
C ASP A 246 2.34 -8.72 17.16
N SER A 247 3.39 -8.44 16.39
CA SER A 247 4.07 -7.15 16.39
C SER A 247 4.79 -6.92 15.06
N LEU A 248 4.69 -5.68 14.54
CA LEU A 248 5.46 -5.26 13.37
C LEU A 248 6.96 -5.11 13.63
N TYR A 249 7.40 -5.11 14.90
CA TYR A 249 8.82 -5.15 15.24
C TYR A 249 9.48 -6.48 14.82
N ASP A 250 8.70 -7.56 14.81
CA ASP A 250 9.17 -8.91 14.51
C ASP A 250 8.86 -9.35 13.07
N ILE A 251 8.28 -8.45 12.27
CA ILE A 251 7.83 -8.75 10.91
C ILE A 251 8.96 -9.18 9.97
N ARG A 252 10.21 -8.79 10.28
CA ARG A 252 11.40 -9.25 9.55
C ARG A 252 11.58 -10.76 9.65
N ASN A 253 11.26 -11.37 10.78
CA ASN A 253 11.33 -12.81 10.96
C ASN A 253 10.30 -13.49 10.04
N SER A 254 9.09 -12.96 9.98
CA SER A 254 8.05 -13.44 9.04
C SER A 254 8.51 -13.31 7.58
N TYR A 255 9.11 -12.19 7.20
CA TYR A 255 9.69 -12.00 5.86
C TYR A 255 10.77 -13.06 5.54
N THR A 256 11.76 -13.23 6.41
CA THR A 256 12.84 -14.22 6.23
C THR A 256 12.29 -15.64 6.11
N LYS A 257 11.33 -16.02 6.97
CA LYS A 257 10.63 -17.31 6.93
C LYS A 257 9.82 -17.48 5.62
N SER A 258 9.23 -16.41 5.09
CA SER A 258 8.54 -16.43 3.79
C SER A 258 9.51 -16.68 2.63
N MET A 259 10.71 -16.09 2.67
CA MET A 259 11.75 -16.29 1.66
C MET A 259 12.33 -17.71 1.72
N LYS A 260 12.66 -18.20 2.92
CA LYS A 260 13.05 -19.62 3.15
C LYS A 260 12.00 -20.59 2.61
N SER A 261 10.71 -20.25 2.73
CA SER A 261 9.60 -21.06 2.19
C SER A 261 9.60 -21.13 0.66
N ILE A 262 10.02 -20.07 -0.04
CA ILE A 262 10.18 -20.09 -1.50
C ILE A 262 11.27 -21.09 -1.90
N ASP A 263 12.38 -21.15 -1.16
CA ASP A 263 13.48 -22.09 -1.43
C ASP A 263 13.06 -23.56 -1.24
N LEU A 264 12.05 -23.80 -0.41
CA LEU A 264 11.44 -25.13 -0.19
C LEU A 264 10.39 -25.51 -1.25
N CYS A 265 10.00 -24.57 -2.12
CA CYS A 265 9.05 -24.88 -3.17
C CYS A 265 9.65 -25.83 -4.21
N THR A 266 8.83 -26.77 -4.70
CA THR A 266 9.20 -27.71 -5.75
C THR A 266 8.33 -27.51 -7.00
N LYS A 267 8.53 -28.33 -8.03
CA LYS A 267 7.66 -28.32 -9.22
C LYS A 267 6.20 -28.64 -8.87
N GLU A 268 5.99 -29.53 -7.89
CA GLU A 268 4.69 -30.03 -7.46
C GLU A 268 4.11 -29.19 -6.32
N ARG A 269 4.96 -28.72 -5.40
CA ARG A 269 4.58 -27.88 -4.26
C ARG A 269 5.04 -26.45 -4.49
N ARG A 270 4.16 -25.64 -5.07
CA ARG A 270 4.45 -24.23 -5.43
C ARG A 270 4.08 -23.21 -4.35
N ILE A 271 3.41 -23.66 -3.30
CA ILE A 271 3.09 -22.86 -2.12
C ILE A 271 3.66 -23.58 -0.90
N VAL A 272 4.43 -22.86 -0.10
CA VAL A 272 4.92 -23.33 1.19
C VAL A 272 4.55 -22.31 2.26
N ASP A 273 3.83 -22.77 3.28
CA ASP A 273 3.54 -22.00 4.47
C ASP A 273 4.50 -22.46 5.56
N TYR A 274 5.37 -21.56 6.00
CA TYR A 274 6.36 -21.86 7.03
C TYR A 274 5.67 -22.43 8.25
N GLY A 275 4.56 -21.80 8.68
CA GLY A 275 3.63 -22.20 9.74
C GLY A 275 3.30 -23.70 9.78
N GLU A 276 3.21 -24.32 8.61
CA GLU A 276 2.71 -25.68 8.43
C GLU A 276 3.82 -26.71 8.19
N LEU A 277 5.09 -26.30 8.15
CA LEU A 277 6.21 -27.19 7.78
C LEU A 277 6.56 -28.24 8.86
N GLY A 278 6.24 -28.03 10.14
CA GLY A 278 6.60 -28.94 11.22
C GLY A 278 8.08 -29.35 11.18
N PHE A 279 8.38 -30.64 11.24
CA PHE A 279 9.76 -31.17 11.23
C PHE A 279 10.54 -30.81 9.95
N SER A 280 9.86 -30.61 8.82
CA SER A 280 10.55 -30.30 7.55
C SER A 280 11.24 -28.93 7.56
N ARG A 281 10.92 -28.06 8.54
CA ARG A 281 11.71 -26.84 8.83
C ARG A 281 13.17 -27.17 9.12
N LEU A 282 13.43 -28.29 9.81
CA LEU A 282 14.77 -28.74 10.25
C LEU A 282 15.73 -29.12 9.11
N LEU A 283 15.21 -29.29 7.90
CA LEU A 283 16.02 -29.61 6.72
C LEU A 283 16.66 -28.36 6.10
N LEU A 284 16.36 -27.17 6.61
CA LEU A 284 16.99 -25.93 6.19
C LEU A 284 18.39 -25.82 6.78
N SER A 285 19.39 -25.57 5.94
CA SER A 285 20.80 -25.43 6.31
C SER A 285 21.15 -24.15 7.11
N SER A 286 20.14 -23.41 7.59
CA SER A 286 20.27 -22.06 8.17
C SER A 286 19.37 -21.82 9.38
N ILE A 287 19.08 -22.87 10.15
CA ILE A 287 18.33 -22.75 11.41
C ILE A 287 19.31 -22.42 12.52
N ASP A 288 19.02 -21.37 13.26
CA ASP A 288 19.78 -20.98 14.45
C ASP A 288 19.22 -21.62 15.73
N GLU A 289 19.95 -21.46 16.83
CA GLU A 289 19.60 -22.04 18.13
C GLU A 289 18.26 -21.50 18.67
N ALA A 290 17.97 -20.21 18.44
CA ALA A 290 16.72 -19.59 18.88
C ALA A 290 15.50 -20.16 18.11
N GLU A 291 15.65 -20.39 16.81
CA GLU A 291 14.60 -20.99 15.97
C GLU A 291 14.38 -22.48 16.31
N LEU A 292 15.42 -23.20 16.74
CA LEU A 292 15.30 -24.56 17.30
C LEU A 292 14.56 -24.58 18.64
N GLU A 293 14.87 -23.64 19.54
CA GLU A 293 14.18 -23.49 20.82
C GLU A 293 12.69 -23.15 20.63
N GLU A 294 12.38 -22.18 19.76
CA GLU A 294 10.99 -21.81 19.41
C GLU A 294 10.21 -23.03 18.90
N TYR A 295 10.83 -23.83 18.02
CA TYR A 295 10.20 -25.06 17.50
C TYR A 295 10.03 -26.13 18.58
N ALA A 296 11.04 -26.32 19.44
CA ALA A 296 10.98 -27.27 20.53
C ALA A 296 9.88 -26.90 21.52
N ASP A 297 9.73 -25.63 21.87
CA ASP A 297 8.67 -25.17 22.77
C ASP A 297 7.29 -25.22 22.12
N TYR A 298 7.17 -24.94 20.82
CA TYR A 298 5.89 -25.12 20.12
C TYR A 298 5.39 -26.58 20.15
N ILE A 299 6.29 -27.56 19.96
CA ILE A 299 5.94 -28.98 19.91
C ILE A 299 5.85 -29.61 21.31
N LEU A 300 6.82 -29.31 22.19
CA LEU A 300 6.98 -29.96 23.48
C LEU A 300 6.41 -29.15 24.65
N GLY A 301 6.17 -27.84 24.46
CA GLY A 301 5.62 -26.95 25.48
C GLY A 301 4.30 -27.45 26.08
N PRO A 302 3.29 -27.82 25.27
CA PRO A 302 2.03 -28.35 25.80
C PRO A 302 2.21 -29.64 26.63
N VAL A 303 3.22 -30.47 26.30
CA VAL A 303 3.53 -31.69 27.03
C VAL A 303 4.26 -31.38 28.34
N LYS A 304 5.20 -30.42 28.32
CA LYS A 304 5.89 -29.91 29.51
C LYS A 304 4.88 -29.33 30.51
N GLU A 305 3.99 -28.44 30.05
CA GLU A 305 2.95 -27.83 30.89
C GLU A 305 2.01 -28.89 31.48
N HIS A 306 1.63 -29.90 30.70
CA HIS A 306 0.82 -31.00 31.21
C HIS A 306 1.53 -31.77 32.32
N ASP A 307 2.80 -32.14 32.12
CA ASP A 307 3.60 -32.85 33.13
C ASP A 307 3.74 -32.04 34.43
N GLU A 308 3.94 -30.73 34.33
CA GLU A 308 3.99 -29.84 35.50
C GLU A 308 2.63 -29.73 36.23
N LEU A 309 1.53 -29.61 35.49
CA LEU A 309 0.19 -29.48 36.07
C LEU A 309 -0.34 -30.76 36.71
N HIS A 310 0.06 -31.93 36.21
CA HIS A 310 -0.50 -33.22 36.60
C HIS A 310 0.51 -34.15 37.29
N GLU A 311 1.72 -33.68 37.56
CA GLU A 311 2.84 -34.47 38.08
C GLU A 311 3.08 -35.76 37.25
N SER A 312 2.91 -35.67 35.93
CA SER A 312 3.10 -36.78 35.00
C SER A 312 4.52 -36.79 34.40
N PHE A 313 4.83 -37.85 33.63
CA PHE A 313 6.16 -38.07 33.03
C PHE A 313 6.08 -38.33 31.51
N PHE A 314 5.12 -37.70 30.81
CA PHE A 314 4.93 -37.91 29.38
C PHE A 314 6.12 -37.48 28.55
N LEU A 315 6.76 -36.36 28.89
CA LEU A 315 7.96 -35.90 28.19
C LEU A 315 9.08 -36.94 28.31
N LYS A 316 9.30 -37.46 29.52
CA LYS A 316 10.30 -38.52 29.76
C LYS A 316 9.95 -39.82 29.04
N THR A 317 8.67 -40.16 28.99
CA THR A 317 8.19 -41.35 28.29
C THR A 317 8.41 -41.23 26.78
N MET A 318 8.13 -40.07 26.19
CA MET A 318 8.39 -39.79 24.78
C MET A 318 9.88 -39.84 24.47
N GLU A 319 10.74 -39.27 25.32
CA GLU A 319 12.20 -39.35 25.19
C GLU A 319 12.67 -40.81 25.16
N VAL A 320 12.24 -41.63 26.13
CA VAL A 320 12.61 -43.05 26.21
C VAL A 320 12.06 -43.82 25.02
N TYR A 321 10.82 -43.57 24.61
CA TYR A 321 10.20 -44.21 23.45
C TYR A 321 10.99 -43.94 22.16
N VAL A 322 11.43 -42.70 21.94
CA VAL A 322 12.27 -42.33 20.80
C VAL A 322 13.65 -43.00 20.88
N LEU A 323 14.30 -43.00 22.06
CA LEU A 323 15.57 -43.69 22.27
C LEU A 323 15.47 -45.20 22.05
N CYS A 324 14.29 -45.77 22.29
CA CYS A 324 13.97 -47.17 22.02
C CYS A 324 13.49 -47.42 20.58
N ASN A 325 13.69 -46.48 19.64
CA ASN A 325 13.24 -46.57 18.24
C ASN A 325 11.74 -46.83 18.07
N GLY A 326 10.92 -46.29 18.96
CA GLY A 326 9.47 -46.45 18.92
C GLY A 326 8.98 -47.82 19.38
N ASN A 327 9.75 -48.51 20.23
CA ASN A 327 9.33 -49.75 20.87
C ASN A 327 8.55 -49.45 22.16
N VAL A 328 7.34 -50.01 22.27
CA VAL A 328 6.38 -49.78 23.37
C VAL A 328 6.64 -50.74 24.53
#